data_AF-A0A1R3H5Y0-F1
#
_entry.id   AF-A0A1R3H5Y0-F1
#
_cell.length_a   1.000
_cell.length_b   1.000
_cell.length_c   1.000
_cell.angle_alpha   90.00
_cell.angle_beta   90.00
_cell.angle_gamma   90.00
#
_symmetry.space_group_name_H-M   'P 1'
#
loop_
_entity.id
_entity.type
_entity.pdbx_description
1 polymer ?
#
loop_
_entity_poly.entity_id
_entity_poly.type
_entity_poly.pdbx_seq_one_letter_code
_entity_poly.pdbx_strand_id
1 'polypeptide(L)'
;MAYVSLKGTKLHEDPMATLEKLPNLRVLILRSAFTGNKMVCSAQGFPKLDSLIIEWLEELEEWKVEEGAMLPLRHLEISYCQNLEMLPEGLRFIATLQELKIKGNSQKLK
;
A
#
# COMPACT_ATOMS: atom_id res chain seq x y z
N MET A 1 12.11 -15.31 3.78
CA MET A 1 10.96 -14.40 3.63
C MET A 1 11.46 -13.00 3.91
N ALA A 2 11.42 -12.08 2.93
CA ALA A 2 11.90 -10.71 3.15
C ALA A 2 10.74 -9.82 3.58
N TYR A 3 10.98 -9.07 4.65
CA TYR A 3 9.97 -8.30 5.37
C TYR A 3 10.55 -6.92 5.65
N VAL A 4 9.79 -5.87 5.37
CA VAL A 4 10.11 -4.49 5.74
C VAL A 4 8.96 -3.92 6.54
N SER A 5 9.29 -3.26 7.65
CA SER A 5 8.33 -2.48 8.42
C SER A 5 8.90 -1.11 8.71
N LEU A 6 8.19 -0.09 8.22
CA LEU A 6 8.45 1.31 8.54
C LEU A 6 7.39 1.76 9.53
N LYS A 7 7.83 2.22 10.71
CA LYS A 7 6.94 2.65 11.79
C LYS A 7 7.39 4.01 12.31
N GLY A 8 6.52 5.01 12.25
CA GLY A 8 6.81 6.35 12.76
C GLY A 8 7.97 7.05 12.05
N THR A 9 8.31 6.64 10.83
CA THR A 9 9.44 7.20 10.06
C THR A 9 9.17 8.58 9.50
N LYS A 10 7.89 8.97 9.35
CA LYS A 10 7.44 10.28 8.85
C LYS A 10 8.15 10.70 7.55
N LEU A 11 8.22 9.79 6.58
CA LEU A 11 8.80 10.06 5.27
C LEU A 11 7.95 11.08 4.53
N HIS A 12 8.61 12.06 3.91
CA HIS A 12 7.95 13.05 3.05
C HIS A 12 7.85 12.58 1.59
N GLU A 13 8.84 11.82 1.13
CA GLU A 13 8.85 11.21 -0.19
C GLU A 13 8.10 9.88 -0.19
N ASP A 14 7.50 9.53 -1.33
CA ASP A 14 6.75 8.29 -1.50
C ASP A 14 7.64 7.07 -1.22
N PRO A 15 7.36 6.27 -0.17
CA PRO A 15 8.17 5.10 0.15
C PRO A 15 8.08 4.03 -0.94
N MET A 16 7.00 3.97 -1.73
CA MET A 16 6.80 2.95 -2.75
C MET A 16 7.86 3.03 -3.86
N ALA A 17 8.27 4.24 -4.27
CA ALA A 17 9.27 4.48 -5.32
C ALA A 17 10.65 3.83 -5.03
N THR A 18 10.95 3.55 -3.77
CA THR A 18 12.16 2.84 -3.35
C THR A 18 11.87 1.38 -3.03
N LEU A 19 10.80 1.12 -2.28
CA LEU A 19 10.50 -0.23 -1.77
C LEU A 19 10.06 -1.19 -2.88
N GLU A 20 9.43 -0.69 -3.95
CA GLU A 20 8.96 -1.53 -5.07
C GLU A 20 10.09 -2.19 -5.85
N LYS A 21 11.31 -1.62 -5.76
CA LYS A 21 12.52 -2.11 -6.42
C LYS A 21 13.17 -3.29 -5.68
N LEU A 22 12.69 -3.62 -4.48
CA LEU A 22 13.23 -4.73 -3.68
C LEU A 22 12.71 -6.07 -4.26
N PRO A 23 13.54 -6.85 -4.98
CA PRO A 23 13.06 -7.95 -5.83
C PRO A 23 12.54 -9.17 -5.05
N ASN A 24 12.81 -9.23 -3.75
CA ASN A 24 12.44 -10.34 -2.87
C ASN A 24 11.49 -9.93 -1.75
N LEU A 25 11.05 -8.67 -1.69
CA LEU A 25 10.15 -8.18 -0.66
C LEU A 25 8.82 -8.92 -0.74
N ARG A 26 8.43 -9.58 0.36
CA ARG A 26 7.19 -10.36 0.47
C ARG A 26 6.17 -9.71 1.39
N VAL A 27 6.62 -8.97 2.40
CA VAL A 27 5.72 -8.30 3.33
C VAL A 27 6.18 -6.88 3.55
N LEU A 28 5.26 -5.95 3.40
CA LEU A 28 5.47 -4.53 3.66
C LEU A 28 4.45 -4.02 4.68
N ILE A 29 4.94 -3.39 5.73
CA ILE A 29 4.11 -2.68 6.71
C ILE A 29 4.53 -1.21 6.77
N LEU A 30 3.57 -0.32 6.52
CA LEU A 30 3.70 1.12 6.70
C LEU A 30 2.75 1.55 7.83
N ARG A 31 3.32 1.97 8.97
CA ARG A 31 2.53 2.46 10.12
C ARG A 31 2.98 3.86 10.51
N SER A 32 2.13 4.88 10.32
CA SER A 32 2.53 6.28 10.55
C SER A 32 3.87 6.62 9.88
N ALA A 33 4.12 6.01 8.72
CA ALA A 33 5.44 5.93 8.09
C ALA A 33 5.65 7.03 7.04
N PHE A 34 4.56 7.58 6.52
CA PHE A 34 4.52 8.51 5.41
C PHE A 34 3.58 9.67 5.76
N THR A 35 4.01 10.89 5.48
CA THR A 35 3.27 12.13 5.73
C THR A 35 3.02 12.94 4.45
N GLY A 36 3.26 12.34 3.28
CA GLY A 36 2.81 12.89 2.01
C GLY A 36 1.38 12.42 1.69
N ASN A 37 0.79 13.04 0.67
CA ASN A 37 -0.60 12.80 0.31
C ASN A 37 -0.81 11.82 -0.84
N LYS A 38 0.26 11.37 -1.49
CA LYS A 38 0.19 10.49 -2.66
C LYS A 38 1.20 9.37 -2.59
N MET A 39 0.73 8.14 -2.84
CA MET A 39 1.59 6.98 -3.11
C MET A 39 1.30 6.39 -4.48
N VAL A 40 2.33 5.91 -5.16
CA VAL A 40 2.24 5.26 -6.46
C VAL A 40 2.99 3.93 -6.43
N CYS A 41 2.30 2.84 -6.75
CA CYS A 41 2.93 1.57 -7.10
C CYS A 41 3.02 1.46 -8.61
N SER A 42 4.23 1.48 -9.16
CA SER A 42 4.49 1.45 -10.60
C SER A 42 4.19 0.09 -11.20
N ALA A 43 3.91 0.05 -12.50
CA ALA A 43 3.80 -1.21 -13.24
C ALA A 43 5.06 -2.08 -13.03
N GLN A 44 4.88 -3.39 -12.83
CA GLN A 44 5.95 -4.34 -12.48
C GLN A 44 6.62 -4.12 -11.11
N GLY A 45 6.22 -3.09 -10.35
CA GLY A 45 6.65 -2.88 -8.98
C GLY A 45 6.18 -4.01 -8.06
N PHE A 46 6.99 -4.33 -7.05
CA PHE A 46 6.69 -5.34 -6.05
C PHE A 46 6.44 -6.76 -6.63
N PRO A 47 7.40 -7.34 -7.36
CA PRO A 47 7.19 -8.60 -8.11
C PRO A 47 6.94 -9.83 -7.23
N LYS A 48 7.14 -9.74 -5.91
CA LYS A 48 6.96 -10.86 -4.96
C LYS A 48 6.18 -10.49 -3.70
N LEU A 49 5.52 -9.32 -3.67
CA LEU A 49 4.83 -8.85 -2.47
C LEU A 49 3.57 -9.69 -2.22
N ASP A 50 3.56 -10.44 -1.12
CA ASP A 50 2.46 -11.31 -0.70
C ASP A 50 1.47 -10.58 0.22
N SER A 51 1.95 -9.62 1.03
CA SER A 51 1.14 -8.89 2.01
C SER A 51 1.55 -7.42 2.14
N LEU A 52 0.56 -6.53 2.13
CA LEU A 52 0.70 -5.10 2.34
C LEU A 52 -0.22 -4.64 3.46
N ILE A 53 0.35 -3.95 4.44
CA ILE A 53 -0.39 -3.34 5.55
C ILE A 53 -0.08 -1.84 5.58
N ILE A 54 -1.13 -1.02 5.46
CA ILE A 54 -1.08 0.43 5.52
C ILE A 54 -1.92 0.87 6.73
N GLU A 55 -1.27 1.49 7.72
CA GLU A 55 -1.89 1.86 8.99
C GLU A 55 -1.54 3.31 9.36
N TRP A 56 -2.52 4.10 9.79
CA TRP A 56 -2.30 5.46 10.32
C TRP A 56 -1.53 6.39 9.36
N LEU A 57 -1.81 6.30 8.06
CA LEU A 57 -1.32 7.28 7.09
C LEU A 57 -2.39 8.37 6.92
N GLU A 58 -2.46 9.27 7.90
CA GLU A 58 -3.54 10.25 8.02
C GLU A 58 -3.56 11.25 6.85
N GLU A 59 -2.39 11.65 6.35
CA GLU A 59 -2.26 12.63 5.25
C GLU A 59 -2.46 12.01 3.86
N LEU A 60 -2.51 10.68 3.75
CA LEU A 60 -2.64 10.01 2.46
C LEU A 60 -4.04 10.26 1.87
N GLU A 61 -4.09 10.94 0.74
CA GLU A 61 -5.34 11.28 0.01
C GLU A 61 -5.51 10.39 -1.22
N GLU A 62 -4.42 10.20 -1.99
CA GLU A 62 -4.41 9.45 -3.25
C GLU A 62 -3.48 8.24 -3.16
N TRP A 63 -4.01 7.06 -3.48
CA TRP A 63 -3.20 5.87 -3.69
C TRP A 63 -3.42 5.34 -5.10
N LYS A 64 -2.38 5.39 -5.93
CA LYS A 64 -2.39 4.89 -7.30
C LYS A 64 -1.67 3.54 -7.36
N VAL A 65 -2.33 2.56 -7.98
CA VAL A 65 -1.74 1.27 -8.33
C VAL A 65 -1.85 1.14 -9.84
N GLU A 66 -0.72 1.06 -10.52
CA GLU A 66 -0.70 0.88 -11.97
C GLU A 66 -0.98 -0.57 -12.36
N GLU A 67 -1.50 -0.76 -13.57
CA GLU A 67 -1.74 -2.10 -14.10
C GLU A 67 -0.43 -2.90 -14.13
N GLY A 68 -0.45 -4.11 -13.57
CA GLY A 68 0.74 -4.96 -13.46
C GLY A 68 1.59 -4.73 -12.20
N ALA A 69 1.21 -3.81 -11.31
CA ALA A 69 1.85 -3.67 -10.00
C ALA A 69 1.35 -4.75 -9.02
N MET A 70 2.23 -5.23 -8.13
CA MET A 70 1.87 -6.12 -7.00
C MET A 70 1.05 -7.37 -7.40
N LEU A 71 1.28 -7.93 -8.60
CA LEU A 71 0.53 -9.07 -9.12
C LEU A 71 0.40 -10.30 -8.19
N PRO A 72 1.34 -10.62 -7.28
CA PRO A 72 1.19 -11.77 -6.38
C PRO A 72 0.53 -11.44 -5.03
N LEU A 73 0.05 -10.21 -4.82
CA LEU A 73 -0.50 -9.76 -3.53
C LEU A 73 -1.71 -10.59 -3.13
N ARG A 74 -1.70 -11.11 -1.90
CA ARG A 74 -2.77 -11.95 -1.33
C ARG A 74 -3.53 -11.28 -0.20
N HIS A 75 -2.84 -10.45 0.58
CA HIS A 75 -3.41 -9.79 1.75
C HIS A 75 -3.17 -8.28 1.69
N LEU A 76 -4.24 -7.51 1.73
CA LEU A 76 -4.22 -6.06 1.84
C LEU A 76 -5.00 -5.63 3.08
N GLU A 77 -4.34 -4.90 3.97
CA GLU A 77 -4.99 -4.23 5.09
C GLU A 77 -4.75 -2.71 5.01
N ILE A 78 -5.84 -1.95 5.07
CA ILE A 78 -5.84 -0.49 5.13
C ILE A 78 -6.60 -0.10 6.38
N SER A 79 -5.92 0.51 7.34
CA SER A 79 -6.54 0.89 8.60
C SER A 79 -6.19 2.31 9.02
N TYR A 80 -7.18 3.05 9.50
CA TYR A 80 -6.98 4.40 10.06
C TYR A 80 -6.30 5.41 9.11
N CYS A 81 -6.59 5.32 7.81
CA CYS A 81 -6.17 6.28 6.77
C CYS A 81 -7.38 7.14 6.40
N GLN A 82 -7.67 8.18 7.20
CA GLN A 82 -8.95 8.91 7.13
C GLN A 82 -9.16 9.70 5.85
N ASN A 83 -8.07 10.26 5.30
CA ASN A 83 -8.12 11.14 4.14
C ASN A 83 -8.05 10.40 2.81
N LEU A 84 -7.79 9.08 2.81
CA LEU A 84 -7.74 8.29 1.59
C LEU A 84 -9.12 8.27 0.95
N GLU A 85 -9.25 8.87 -0.22
CA GLU A 85 -10.56 9.18 -0.81
C GLU A 85 -11.23 7.93 -1.38
N MET A 86 -10.46 7.09 -2.06
CA MET A 86 -10.94 5.88 -2.73
C MET A 86 -9.86 4.81 -2.81
N LEU A 87 -10.28 3.56 -3.00
CA LEU A 87 -9.35 2.49 -3.33
C LEU A 87 -8.79 2.68 -4.75
N PRO A 88 -7.50 2.35 -4.99
CA PRO A 88 -6.93 2.41 -6.33
C PRO A 88 -7.69 1.50 -7.28
N GLU A 89 -8.10 2.05 -8.42
CA GLU A 89 -8.72 1.26 -9.48
C GLU A 89 -7.86 0.08 -9.95
N GLY A 90 -6.53 0.20 -9.84
CA GLY A 90 -5.59 -0.85 -10.21
C GLY A 90 -5.69 -2.13 -9.37
N LEU A 91 -6.31 -2.07 -8.18
CA LEU A 91 -6.55 -3.27 -7.37
C LEU A 91 -7.42 -4.30 -8.11
N ARG A 92 -8.25 -3.86 -9.07
CA ARG A 92 -9.08 -4.75 -9.90
C ARG A 92 -8.27 -5.77 -10.70
N PHE A 93 -7.00 -5.47 -10.98
CA PHE A 93 -6.11 -6.33 -11.77
C PHE A 93 -5.36 -7.37 -10.90
N ILE A 94 -5.45 -7.27 -9.58
CA ILE A 94 -4.78 -8.18 -8.64
C ILE A 94 -5.67 -9.39 -8.38
N ALA A 95 -5.72 -10.31 -9.35
CA ALA A 95 -6.54 -11.53 -9.27
C ALA A 95 -6.16 -12.49 -8.13
N THR A 96 -4.98 -12.31 -7.53
CA THR A 96 -4.49 -13.13 -6.41
C THR A 96 -4.96 -12.65 -5.05
N LEU A 97 -5.64 -11.50 -4.96
CA LEU A 97 -6.05 -10.92 -3.68
C LEU A 97 -7.09 -11.83 -3.02
N GLN A 98 -6.75 -12.37 -1.85
CA GLN A 98 -7.58 -13.29 -1.08
C GLN A 98 -8.28 -12.58 0.07
N GLU A 99 -7.62 -11.59 0.66
CA GLU A 99 -8.13 -10.85 1.80
C GLU A 99 -7.93 -9.35 1.62
N LEU A 100 -9.03 -8.60 1.74
CA LEU A 100 -9.07 -7.15 1.85
C LEU A 100 -9.69 -6.77 3.19
N LYS A 101 -8.91 -6.12 4.05
CA LYS A 101 -9.37 -5.59 5.34
C LYS A 101 -9.32 -4.07 5.33
N ILE A 102 -10.46 -3.45 5.61
CA ILE A 102 -10.61 -2.00 5.74
C ILE A 102 -11.18 -1.73 7.13
N LYS A 103 -10.45 -1.00 7.99
CA LYS A 103 -10.87 -0.73 9.37
C LYS A 103 -10.63 0.71 9.79
N GLY A 104 -11.60 1.30 10.47
CA GLY A 104 -11.45 2.63 11.05
C GLY A 104 -11.08 3.71 10.03
N ASN A 105 -11.42 3.53 8.75
CA ASN A 105 -11.27 4.55 7.70
C ASN A 105 -12.60 5.32 7.54
N SER A 106 -12.54 6.46 6.85
CA SER A 106 -13.74 7.24 6.55
C SER A 106 -14.70 6.46 5.64
N GLN A 107 -15.99 6.81 5.67
CA GLN A 107 -17.01 6.13 4.84
C GLN A 107 -16.80 6.30 3.33
N LYS A 108 -15.87 7.18 2.92
CA LYS A 108 -15.50 7.42 1.53
C LYS A 108 -14.77 6.22 0.90
N LEU A 109 -14.03 5.45 1.71
CA LEU A 109 -13.18 4.35 1.25
C LEU A 109 -13.94 3.03 0.96
N LYS A 110 -15.21 3.10 0.55
CA LYS A 110 -16.03 1.92 0.25
C LYS A 110 -15.99 1.54 -1.23
#